data_AF-A0A8X6KV07-F1
#
_entry.id   AF-A0A8X6KV07-F1
#
_cell.length_a   1.000
_cell.length_b   1.000
_cell.length_c   1.000
_cell.angle_alpha   90.00
_cell.angle_beta   90.00
_cell.angle_gamma   90.00
#
_symmetry.space_group_name_H-M   'P 1'
#
loop_
_entity.id
_entity.type
_entity.pdbx_description
1 polymer ?
#
loop_
_entity_poly.entity_id
_entity_poly.type
_entity_poly.pdbx_seq_one_letter_code
_entity_poly.pdbx_strand_id
1 'polypeptide(L)'
;MMIKSLTRDISDKDDPLPPRNDVRRDSILREKLKHMSREKQLRFILRVLRSDKGHVRFATFIAARCPIVKFNIIFINDEVSCDMSFDHRLALCNTKLLSFLGSIDTRVRPLMIILRFWAKCLNLISVGKLSSYCFTLLVIFFLQNIENPILPSLNFLMKDAKSVIVDGHEVGFTCDLSKVPETKNNKGEGMLTYLFFFFGIF
;
A
#
# COMPACT_ATOMS: atom_id res chain seq x y z
N MET A 1 4.17 -21.39 14.38
CA MET A 1 3.03 -22.13 13.79
C MET A 1 3.15 -22.03 12.27
N MET A 2 3.50 -23.14 11.61
CA MET A 2 3.77 -23.25 10.18
C MET A 2 2.59 -22.74 9.34
N ILE A 3 2.82 -21.71 8.53
CA ILE A 3 1.97 -21.44 7.36
C ILE A 3 2.37 -22.51 6.34
N LYS A 4 1.56 -23.57 6.23
CA LYS A 4 1.65 -24.50 5.10
C LYS A 4 1.40 -23.70 3.82
N SER A 5 2.48 -23.49 3.06
CA SER A 5 2.49 -23.05 1.68
C SER A 5 1.53 -23.91 0.85
N LEU A 6 0.32 -23.41 0.63
CA LEU A 6 -0.59 -23.92 -0.40
C LEU A 6 -0.11 -23.37 -1.76
N THR A 7 1.05 -23.84 -2.21
CA THR A 7 1.42 -23.84 -3.62
C THR A 7 0.51 -24.85 -4.32
N ARG A 8 -0.69 -24.41 -4.71
CA ARG A 8 -1.42 -25.10 -5.77
C ARG A 8 -0.67 -24.80 -7.07
N ASP A 9 0.17 -25.75 -7.47
CA ASP A 9 0.64 -25.86 -8.84
C ASP A 9 -0.59 -26.11 -9.72
N ILE A 10 -1.13 -25.02 -10.27
CA ILE A 10 -2.06 -25.10 -11.37
C ILE A 10 -1.23 -25.56 -12.55
N SER A 11 -1.41 -26.84 -12.90
CA SER A 11 -0.86 -27.52 -14.07
C SER A 11 -0.82 -26.59 -15.29
N ASP A 12 0.38 -26.31 -15.78
CA ASP A 12 0.74 -25.46 -16.92
C ASP A 12 0.25 -26.02 -18.29
N LYS A 13 -0.73 -26.94 -18.29
CA LYS A 13 -1.12 -27.74 -19.47
C LYS A 13 -2.23 -27.14 -20.33
N ASP A 14 -3.03 -26.20 -19.83
CA ASP A 14 -4.26 -25.78 -20.53
C ASP A 14 -4.12 -24.49 -21.36
N ASP A 15 -2.95 -23.85 -21.40
CA ASP A 15 -2.72 -22.65 -22.24
C ASP A 15 -1.20 -22.44 -22.45
N PRO A 16 -0.60 -22.88 -23.57
CA PRO A 16 0.84 -22.77 -23.78
C PRO A 16 1.24 -21.30 -23.92
N LEU A 17 2.25 -20.93 -23.16
CA LEU A 17 2.57 -19.54 -22.91
C LEU A 17 3.54 -18.98 -23.97
N PRO A 18 3.40 -17.70 -24.32
CA PRO A 18 4.18 -17.09 -25.39
C PRO A 18 5.66 -16.98 -24.99
N PRO A 19 6.61 -17.31 -25.88
CA PRO A 19 8.04 -17.24 -25.60
C PRO A 19 8.52 -15.81 -25.30
N ARG A 20 9.60 -15.70 -24.51
CA ARG A 20 10.16 -14.42 -23.99
C ARG A 20 10.43 -13.37 -25.07
N ASN A 21 10.79 -13.80 -26.28
CA ASN A 21 11.08 -12.92 -27.41
C ASN A 21 9.82 -12.22 -27.94
N ASP A 22 8.65 -12.85 -27.82
CA ASP A 22 7.38 -12.29 -28.29
C ASP A 22 6.93 -11.16 -27.35
N VAL A 23 7.15 -11.32 -26.03
CA VAL A 23 6.76 -10.35 -24.99
C VAL A 23 7.34 -8.95 -25.23
N ARG A 24 8.53 -8.86 -25.84
CA ARG A 24 9.26 -7.60 -26.01
C ARG A 24 8.86 -6.84 -27.27
N ARG A 25 8.23 -7.48 -28.26
CA ARG A 25 7.94 -6.91 -29.58
C ARG A 25 6.47 -6.93 -29.98
N ASP A 26 5.62 -7.68 -29.28
CA ASP A 26 4.30 -7.99 -29.79
C ASP A 26 3.19 -7.14 -29.14
N SER A 27 2.58 -6.25 -29.92
CA SER A 27 1.38 -5.50 -29.53
C SER A 27 0.20 -6.43 -29.21
N ILE A 28 0.17 -7.61 -29.84
CA ILE A 28 -0.87 -8.64 -29.66
C ILE A 28 -0.79 -9.24 -28.25
N LEU A 29 0.41 -9.38 -27.68
CA LEU A 29 0.59 -9.89 -26.33
C LEU A 29 0.11 -8.91 -25.27
N ARG A 30 0.30 -7.61 -25.48
CA ARG A 30 -0.22 -6.58 -24.59
C ARG A 30 -1.74 -6.56 -24.58
N GLU A 31 -2.37 -6.69 -25.75
CA GLU A 31 -3.83 -6.77 -25.85
C GLU A 31 -4.36 -8.07 -25.25
N LYS A 32 -3.75 -9.23 -25.54
CA LYS A 32 -4.13 -10.50 -24.91
C LYS A 32 -4.01 -10.45 -23.38
N LEU A 33 -2.94 -9.86 -22.85
CA LEU A 33 -2.75 -9.73 -21.40
C LEU A 33 -3.85 -8.88 -20.75
N LYS A 34 -4.30 -7.78 -21.37
CA LYS A 34 -5.37 -6.92 -20.83
C LYS A 34 -6.68 -7.68 -20.58
N HIS A 35 -6.98 -8.69 -21.39
CA HIS A 35 -8.22 -9.48 -21.28
C HIS A 35 -8.11 -10.70 -20.37
N MET A 36 -6.91 -11.03 -19.88
CA MET A 36 -6.72 -12.12 -18.93
C MET A 36 -7.15 -11.74 -17.51
N SER A 37 -7.45 -12.75 -16.68
CA SER A 37 -7.66 -12.52 -15.25
C SER A 37 -6.38 -11.99 -14.59
N ARG A 38 -6.54 -11.19 -13.52
CA ARG A 38 -5.43 -10.62 -12.75
C ARG A 38 -4.42 -11.68 -12.29
N GLU A 39 -4.92 -12.84 -11.89
CA GLU A 39 -4.06 -13.97 -11.50
C GLU A 39 -3.24 -14.50 -12.68
N LYS A 40 -3.85 -14.69 -13.86
CA LYS A 40 -3.13 -15.13 -15.07
C LYS A 40 -2.06 -14.11 -15.47
N GLN A 41 -2.37 -12.82 -15.41
CA GLN A 41 -1.40 -11.74 -15.66
C GLN A 41 -0.21 -11.80 -14.69
N LEU A 42 -0.46 -11.96 -13.38
CA LEU A 42 0.60 -12.10 -12.37
C LEU A 42 1.44 -13.36 -12.57
N ARG A 43 0.82 -14.49 -12.89
CA ARG A 43 1.53 -15.75 -13.17
C ARG A 43 2.41 -15.64 -14.41
N PHE A 44 1.97 -14.90 -15.42
CA PHE A 44 2.79 -14.55 -16.57
C PHE A 44 4.01 -13.72 -16.16
N ILE A 45 3.82 -12.65 -15.39
CA ILE A 45 4.93 -11.84 -14.87
C ILE A 45 5.90 -12.68 -14.04
N LEU A 46 5.40 -13.53 -13.14
CA LEU A 46 6.24 -14.42 -12.33
C LEU A 46 7.16 -15.27 -13.22
N ARG A 47 6.64 -15.83 -14.31
CA ARG A 47 7.45 -16.61 -15.25
C ARG A 47 8.50 -15.75 -15.96
N VAL A 48 8.15 -14.53 -16.37
CA VAL A 48 9.11 -13.58 -16.96
C VAL A 48 10.22 -13.24 -15.95
N LEU A 49 9.88 -12.93 -14.70
CA LEU A 49 10.85 -12.62 -13.64
C LEU A 49 11.80 -13.79 -13.37
N ARG A 50 11.27 -15.02 -13.28
CA ARG A 50 12.08 -16.24 -13.07
C ARG A 50 13.04 -16.53 -14.23
N SER A 51 12.76 -16.02 -15.43
CA SER A 51 13.64 -16.18 -16.59
C SER A 51 14.87 -15.25 -16.55
N ASP A 52 14.87 -14.21 -15.71
CA ASP A 52 15.98 -13.28 -15.55
C ASP A 52 16.83 -13.62 -14.31
N LYS A 53 17.62 -14.69 -14.41
CA LYS A 53 18.51 -15.14 -13.34
C LYS A 53 19.67 -14.18 -13.05
N GLY A 54 19.92 -13.20 -13.92
CA GLY A 54 21.00 -12.23 -13.75
C GLY A 54 20.68 -11.16 -12.70
N HIS A 55 19.41 -10.76 -12.62
CA HIS A 55 18.96 -9.68 -11.74
C HIS A 55 17.97 -10.15 -10.69
N VAL A 56 17.19 -11.20 -10.96
CA VAL A 56 16.15 -11.69 -10.05
C VAL A 56 16.65 -12.90 -9.28
N ARG A 57 16.86 -12.77 -7.96
CA ARG A 57 17.27 -13.87 -7.09
C ARG A 57 16.14 -14.79 -6.71
N PHE A 58 14.97 -14.21 -6.47
CA PHE A 58 13.80 -14.90 -5.96
C PHE A 58 12.54 -14.30 -6.58
N ALA A 59 11.57 -15.14 -6.91
CA ALA A 59 10.23 -14.70 -7.30
C ALA A 59 9.19 -15.77 -6.96
N THR A 60 8.10 -15.36 -6.32
CA THR A 60 6.99 -16.22 -5.92
C THR A 60 5.63 -15.54 -6.08
N PHE A 61 4.58 -16.33 -6.30
CA PHE A 61 3.20 -15.88 -6.33
C PHE A 61 2.54 -16.10 -4.97
N ILE A 62 1.78 -15.11 -4.50
CA ILE A 62 1.02 -15.18 -3.26
C ILE A 62 -0.46 -15.02 -3.57
N ALA A 63 -1.21 -16.10 -3.33
CA ALA A 63 -2.66 -16.16 -3.48
C ALA A 63 -3.37 -15.57 -2.24
N ALA A 64 -3.23 -14.26 -2.02
CA ALA A 64 -3.97 -13.52 -0.99
C ALA A 64 -5.23 -12.87 -1.58
N ARG A 65 -6.03 -12.18 -0.74
CA ARG A 65 -7.21 -11.39 -1.18
C ARG A 65 -6.87 -10.44 -2.34
N CYS A 66 -5.69 -9.81 -2.28
CA CYS A 66 -5.08 -9.11 -3.41
C CYS A 66 -3.87 -9.94 -3.84
N PRO A 67 -3.96 -10.71 -4.94
CA PRO A 67 -2.86 -11.53 -5.40
C PRO A 67 -1.64 -10.68 -5.75
N ILE A 68 -0.46 -11.14 -5.35
CA ILE A 68 0.80 -10.43 -5.62
C ILE A 68 1.91 -11.38 -6.07
N VAL A 69 2.88 -10.84 -6.80
CA VAL A 69 4.17 -11.47 -7.06
C VAL A 69 5.20 -10.79 -6.18
N LYS A 70 5.81 -11.55 -5.26
CA LYS A 70 6.96 -11.08 -4.48
C LYS A 70 8.24 -11.52 -5.14
N PHE A 71 9.20 -10.62 -5.29
CA PHE A 71 10.48 -10.93 -5.92
C PHE A 71 11.58 -10.04 -5.37
N ASN A 72 12.81 -10.53 -5.44
CA ASN A 72 13.99 -9.79 -5.01
C ASN A 72 14.89 -9.52 -6.22
N ILE A 73 15.24 -8.26 -6.43
CA ILE A 73 16.18 -7.84 -7.48
C ILE A 73 17.51 -7.41 -6.89
N ILE A 74 18.59 -7.65 -7.61
CA ILE A 74 19.92 -7.11 -7.31
C ILE A 74 20.03 -5.76 -8.01
N PHE A 75 20.26 -4.70 -7.24
CA PHE A 75 20.48 -3.35 -7.76
C PHE A 75 21.65 -2.70 -7.01
N ILE A 76 22.70 -2.32 -7.74
CA ILE A 76 23.91 -1.67 -7.19
C ILE A 76 24.44 -2.42 -5.95
N ASN A 77 24.63 -3.74 -6.09
CA ASN A 77 25.10 -4.67 -5.04
C ASN A 77 24.13 -4.89 -3.86
N ASP A 78 23.00 -4.20 -3.78
CA ASP A 78 21.98 -4.42 -2.76
C ASP A 78 20.84 -5.31 -3.29
N GLU A 79 20.19 -6.01 -2.37
CA GLU A 79 18.99 -6.79 -2.65
C GLU A 79 17.74 -5.99 -2.28
N VAL A 80 16.92 -5.67 -3.28
CA VAL A 80 15.67 -4.93 -3.10
C VAL A 80 14.50 -5.91 -3.19
N SER A 81 13.74 -6.03 -2.10
CA SER A 81 12.48 -6.78 -2.10
C SER A 81 11.35 -5.96 -2.71
N CYS A 82 10.63 -6.57 -3.64
CA CYS A 82 9.56 -5.96 -4.41
C CYS A 82 8.27 -6.79 -4.29
N ASP A 83 7.15 -6.08 -4.14
CA ASP A 83 5.80 -6.64 -4.20
C ASP A 83 5.09 -6.05 -5.42
N MET A 84 4.62 -6.88 -6.36
CA MET A 84 3.86 -6.45 -7.53
C MET A 84 2.43 -6.98 -7.49
N SER A 85 1.47 -6.10 -7.71
CA SER A 85 0.03 -6.40 -7.81
C SER A 85 -0.53 -5.79 -9.10
N PHE A 86 -1.65 -6.31 -9.60
CA PHE A 86 -2.34 -5.73 -10.75
C PHE A 86 -3.62 -5.02 -10.33
N ASP A 87 -3.83 -3.81 -10.87
CA ASP A 87 -5.09 -3.06 -10.80
C ASP A 87 -5.60 -2.81 -9.37
N HIS A 88 -4.67 -2.53 -8.44
CA HIS A 88 -5.02 -2.22 -7.04
C HIS A 88 -5.35 -0.72 -6.87
N ARG A 89 -6.38 -0.26 -7.58
CA ARG A 89 -6.73 1.17 -7.69
C ARG A 89 -7.07 1.81 -6.35
N LEU A 90 -7.80 1.09 -5.49
CA LEU A 90 -8.13 1.56 -4.14
C LEU A 90 -6.87 1.85 -3.30
N ALA A 91 -5.81 1.05 -3.43
CA ALA A 91 -4.56 1.34 -2.73
C ALA A 91 -3.89 2.61 -3.24
N LEU A 92 -3.95 2.90 -4.54
CA LEU A 92 -3.44 4.17 -5.08
C LEU A 92 -4.21 5.36 -4.50
N CYS A 93 -5.53 5.27 -4.42
CA CYS A 93 -6.38 6.28 -3.78
C CYS A 93 -6.01 6.48 -2.30
N ASN A 94 -5.84 5.38 -1.56
CA ASN A 94 -5.43 5.44 -0.15
C ASN A 94 -4.03 6.03 0.03
N THR A 95 -3.05 5.66 -0.79
CA THR A 95 -1.70 6.24 -0.75
C THR A 95 -1.75 7.73 -1.04
N LYS A 96 -2.56 8.17 -2.01
CA LYS A 96 -2.77 9.59 -2.30
C LYS A 96 -3.37 10.32 -1.11
N LEU A 97 -4.40 9.75 -0.46
CA LEU A 97 -5.03 10.31 0.73
C LEU A 97 -4.02 10.44 1.88
N LEU A 98 -3.29 9.37 2.21
CA LEU A 98 -2.28 9.40 3.27
C LEU A 98 -1.17 10.42 2.99
N SER A 99 -0.73 10.53 1.73
CA SER A 99 0.28 11.50 1.33
C SER A 99 -0.23 12.94 1.51
N PHE A 100 -1.49 13.19 1.12
CA PHE A 100 -2.12 14.50 1.28
C PHE A 100 -2.30 14.86 2.76
N LEU A 101 -2.84 13.95 3.58
CA LEU A 101 -2.95 14.15 5.03
C LEU A 101 -1.59 14.44 5.67
N GLY A 102 -0.54 13.72 5.25
CA GLY A 102 0.82 13.98 5.69
C GLY A 102 1.42 15.32 5.23
N SER A 103 0.80 16.03 4.29
CA SER A 103 1.21 17.37 3.86
C SER A 103 0.42 18.51 4.50
N ILE A 104 -0.65 18.22 5.22
CA ILE A 104 -1.52 19.26 5.83
C ILE A 104 -0.78 20.02 6.93
N ASP A 105 0.01 19.32 7.75
CA ASP A 105 0.75 19.92 8.86
C ASP A 105 2.14 19.28 8.97
N THR A 106 3.14 20.12 9.22
CA THR A 106 4.57 19.74 9.24
C THR A 106 4.90 18.70 10.31
N ARG A 107 4.10 18.59 11.37
CA ARG A 107 4.29 17.64 12.47
C ARG A 107 3.83 16.23 12.13
N VAL A 108 2.93 16.06 11.15
CA VAL A 108 2.26 14.78 10.86
C VAL A 108 3.25 13.74 10.38
N ARG A 109 4.13 14.08 9.43
CA ARG A 109 5.14 13.15 8.88
C ARG A 109 6.16 12.70 9.94
N PRO A 110 6.84 13.61 10.66
CA PRO A 110 7.75 13.22 11.76
C PRO A 110 7.06 12.33 12.79
N LEU A 111 5.86 12.71 13.23
CA LEU A 111 5.10 11.95 14.24
C LEU A 111 4.80 10.53 13.76
N MET A 112 4.31 10.36 12.53
CA MET A 112 4.05 9.03 11.95
C MET A 112 5.32 8.18 11.86
N ILE A 113 6.47 8.77 11.51
CA ILE A 113 7.74 8.06 11.41
C ILE A 113 8.20 7.58 12.79
N ILE A 114 8.20 8.46 13.78
CA ILE A 114 8.62 8.16 15.17
C ILE A 114 7.73 7.06 15.76
N LEU A 115 6.41 7.22 15.67
CA LEU A 115 5.46 6.24 16.22
C LEU A 115 5.56 4.90 15.51
N ARG A 116 5.76 4.90 14.19
CA ARG A 116 5.94 3.66 13.43
C ARG A 116 7.23 2.95 13.84
N PHE A 117 8.31 3.69 14.08
CA PHE A 117 9.56 3.13 14.56
C PHE A 117 9.39 2.53 15.96
N TRP A 118 8.81 3.30 16.89
CA TRP A 118 8.50 2.84 18.24
C TRP A 118 7.64 1.56 18.24
N ALA A 119 6.57 1.53 17.44
CA ALA A 119 5.68 0.38 17.35
C ALA A 119 6.35 -0.86 16.72
N LYS A 120 7.34 -0.68 15.84
CA LYS A 120 8.18 -1.77 15.35
C LYS A 120 9.11 -2.29 16.44
N CYS A 121 9.77 -1.42 17.21
CA CYS A 121 10.65 -1.81 18.31
C CYS A 121 9.92 -2.66 19.36
N LEU A 122 8.64 -2.35 19.63
CA LEU A 122 7.79 -3.12 20.54
C LEU A 122 7.09 -4.32 19.90
N ASN A 123 7.40 -4.65 18.64
CA ASN A 123 6.75 -5.73 17.90
C ASN A 123 5.21 -5.61 17.86
N LEU A 124 4.66 -4.39 17.87
CA LEU A 124 3.22 -4.15 17.67
C LEU A 124 2.86 -4.27 16.19
N ILE A 125 3.79 -3.89 15.32
CA ILE A 125 3.68 -4.01 13.86
C ILE A 125 4.44 -5.26 13.41
N SER A 126 3.72 -6.36 13.16
CA SER A 126 4.31 -7.59 12.64
C SER A 126 3.28 -8.44 11.91
N VAL A 127 3.75 -9.48 11.22
CA VAL A 127 2.88 -10.48 10.57
C VAL A 127 2.00 -11.13 11.64
N GLY A 128 0.68 -11.10 11.44
CA GLY A 128 -0.31 -11.61 12.40
C GLY A 128 -0.72 -10.63 13.50
N LYS A 129 -0.19 -9.39 13.51
CA LYS A 129 -0.61 -8.30 14.39
C LYS A 129 -1.11 -7.11 13.55
N LEU A 130 -0.91 -5.88 14.02
CA LEU A 130 -1.25 -4.67 13.27
C LEU A 130 -0.33 -4.55 12.05
N SER A 131 -0.94 -4.31 10.88
CA SER A 131 -0.17 -3.89 9.71
C SER A 131 0.36 -2.48 9.92
N SER A 132 1.46 -2.12 9.23
CA SER A 132 1.96 -0.74 9.26
C SER A 132 0.90 0.26 8.77
N TYR A 133 0.06 -0.15 7.82
CA TYR A 133 -1.03 0.68 7.31
C TYR A 133 -2.10 0.90 8.38
N CYS A 134 -2.55 -0.16 9.07
CA CYS A 134 -3.50 -0.04 10.18
C CYS A 134 -2.97 0.88 11.28
N PHE A 135 -1.69 0.75 11.63
CA PHE A 135 -1.07 1.64 12.61
C PHE A 135 -1.05 3.10 12.14
N THR A 136 -0.72 3.37 10.87
CA THR A 136 -0.81 4.72 10.30
C THR A 136 -2.24 5.28 10.39
N LEU A 137 -3.26 4.47 10.12
CA LEU A 137 -4.66 4.88 10.27
C LEU A 137 -5.01 5.22 11.72
N LEU A 138 -4.50 4.49 12.72
CA LEU A 138 -4.69 4.83 14.13
C LEU A 138 -4.09 6.19 14.48
N VAL A 139 -2.88 6.48 13.99
CA VAL A 139 -2.26 7.79 14.21
C VAL A 139 -3.06 8.91 13.56
N ILE A 140 -3.57 8.70 12.34
CA ILE A 140 -4.44 9.67 11.66
C ILE A 140 -5.74 9.88 12.44
N PHE A 141 -6.36 8.79 12.88
CA PHE A 141 -7.58 8.85 13.68
C PHE A 141 -7.36 9.66 14.96
N PHE A 142 -6.26 9.42 15.67
CA PHE A 142 -5.87 10.23 16.82
C PHE A 142 -5.79 11.73 16.45
N LEU A 143 -5.04 12.08 15.40
CA LEU A 143 -4.87 13.48 14.97
C LEU A 143 -6.17 14.17 14.53
N GLN A 144 -7.19 13.41 14.14
CA GLN A 144 -8.53 13.90 13.81
C GLN A 144 -9.42 14.09 15.06
N ASN A 145 -9.11 13.43 16.17
CA ASN A 145 -9.97 13.37 17.36
C ASN A 145 -9.39 14.02 18.62
N ILE A 146 -8.18 14.60 18.54
CA ILE A 146 -7.63 15.42 19.62
C ILE A 146 -8.41 16.74 19.79
N GLU A 147 -8.28 17.33 20.99
CA GLU A 147 -8.70 18.71 21.24
C GLU A 147 -7.98 19.66 20.27
N ASN A 148 -8.74 20.38 19.45
CA ASN A 148 -8.28 21.07 18.24
C ASN A 148 -7.61 20.09 17.24
N PRO A 149 -8.39 19.48 16.33
CA PRO A 149 -7.86 18.53 15.35
C PRO A 149 -6.73 19.13 14.51
N ILE A 150 -5.68 18.33 14.28
CA ILE A 150 -4.58 18.67 13.35
C ILE A 150 -4.95 18.26 11.93
N LEU A 151 -5.67 17.14 11.78
CA LEU A 151 -6.12 16.65 10.50
C LEU A 151 -7.65 16.82 10.36
N PRO A 152 -8.14 17.20 9.18
CA PRO A 152 -9.57 17.19 8.89
C PRO A 152 -10.08 15.74 8.79
N SER A 153 -11.39 15.57 9.01
CA SER A 153 -12.05 14.28 8.75
C SER A 153 -12.11 13.98 7.24
N LEU A 154 -12.22 12.70 6.89
CA LEU A 154 -12.38 12.31 5.49
C LEU A 154 -13.67 12.90 4.89
N ASN A 155 -14.78 12.91 5.65
CA ASN A 155 -16.05 13.50 5.21
C ASN A 155 -15.91 14.98 4.85
N PHE A 156 -15.10 15.74 5.60
CA PHE A 156 -14.81 17.13 5.26
C PHE A 156 -14.11 17.23 3.91
N LEU A 157 -13.09 16.40 3.67
CA LEU A 157 -12.33 16.39 2.41
C LEU A 157 -13.16 15.93 1.20
N MET A 158 -14.21 15.15 1.42
CA MET A 158 -15.10 14.64 0.37
C MET A 158 -16.20 15.63 -0.02
N LYS A 159 -16.61 16.54 0.88
CA LYS A 159 -17.84 17.36 0.75
C LYS A 159 -17.96 18.11 -0.58
N ASP A 160 -16.88 18.76 -1.01
CA ASP A 160 -16.84 19.57 -2.24
C ASP A 160 -15.87 18.99 -3.29
N ALA A 161 -15.53 17.71 -3.14
CA ALA A 161 -14.65 17.01 -4.06
C ALA A 161 -15.43 16.52 -5.27
N LYS A 162 -14.74 16.41 -6.42
CA LYS A 162 -15.28 15.71 -7.57
C LYS A 162 -15.49 14.24 -7.19
N SER A 163 -16.71 13.75 -7.35
CA SER A 163 -17.04 12.33 -7.15
C SER A 163 -16.21 11.47 -8.09
N VAL A 164 -15.58 10.44 -7.52
CA VAL A 164 -14.78 9.45 -8.22
C VAL A 164 -15.11 8.09 -7.62
N ILE A 165 -15.73 7.23 -8.42
CA ILE A 165 -16.02 5.85 -8.00
C ILE A 165 -14.93 4.91 -8.52
N VAL A 166 -14.29 4.18 -7.61
CA VAL A 166 -13.30 3.13 -7.91
C VAL A 166 -13.75 1.84 -7.24
N ASP A 167 -13.90 0.78 -8.03
CA ASP A 167 -14.32 -0.54 -7.55
C ASP A 167 -15.59 -0.49 -6.68
N GLY A 168 -16.55 0.37 -7.05
CA GLY A 168 -17.82 0.57 -6.33
C GLY A 168 -17.74 1.43 -5.08
N HIS A 169 -16.59 2.03 -4.77
CA HIS A 169 -16.39 2.89 -3.60
C HIS A 169 -16.17 4.34 -4.03
N GLU A 170 -16.78 5.29 -3.31
CA GLU A 170 -16.49 6.71 -3.45
C GLU A 170 -15.10 7.02 -2.85
N VAL A 171 -14.22 7.56 -3.68
CA VAL A 171 -12.83 7.86 -3.33
C VAL A 171 -12.42 9.30 -3.72
N GLY A 172 -13.37 10.13 -4.14
CA GLY A 172 -13.16 11.54 -4.42
C GLY A 172 -12.90 12.34 -3.15
N PHE A 173 -11.77 13.02 -3.07
CA PHE A 173 -11.44 13.97 -2.00
C PHE A 173 -10.61 15.14 -2.55
N THR A 174 -10.70 16.31 -1.90
CA THR A 174 -9.88 17.47 -2.26
C THR A 174 -8.42 17.26 -1.86
N CYS A 175 -7.49 17.63 -2.75
CA CYS A 175 -6.06 17.71 -2.44
C CYS A 175 -5.57 19.16 -2.37
N ASP A 176 -6.51 20.10 -2.24
CA ASP A 176 -6.22 21.53 -2.16
C ASP A 176 -6.01 21.93 -0.69
N LEU A 177 -4.76 22.25 -0.33
CA LEU A 177 -4.40 22.67 1.02
C LEU A 177 -5.07 23.99 1.41
N SER A 178 -5.39 24.87 0.46
CA SER A 178 -6.05 26.15 0.75
C SER A 178 -7.49 25.98 1.26
N LYS A 179 -8.10 24.83 0.99
CA LYS A 179 -9.45 24.48 1.47
C LYS A 179 -9.44 23.81 2.84
N VAL A 180 -8.27 23.48 3.37
CA VAL A 180 -8.14 22.88 4.70
C VAL A 180 -7.92 24.01 5.71
N PRO A 181 -8.75 24.13 6.75
CA PRO A 181 -8.56 25.15 7.77
C PRO A 181 -7.24 24.89 8.51
N GLU A 182 -6.49 25.95 8.78
CA GLU A 182 -5.31 25.85 9.62
C GLU A 182 -5.70 25.33 11.01
N THR A 183 -4.88 24.41 11.53
CA THR A 183 -5.12 23.86 12.85
C THR A 183 -4.85 24.94 13.92
N LYS A 184 -5.76 25.04 14.88
CA LYS A 184 -5.54 25.86 16.10
C LYS A 184 -4.65 25.14 17.12
N ASN A 185 -4.24 23.91 16.82
CA ASN A 185 -3.41 23.11 17.70
C ASN A 185 -1.96 23.59 17.67
N ASN A 186 -1.49 24.12 18.79
CA ASN A 186 -0.11 24.61 18.97
C ASN A 186 0.79 23.61 19.72
N LYS A 187 0.33 22.37 19.97
CA LYS A 187 1.14 21.39 20.71
C LYS A 187 2.23 20.79 19.82
N GLY A 188 3.49 20.98 20.22
CA GLY A 188 4.67 20.42 19.57
C GLY A 188 4.98 18.99 20.05
N GLU A 189 6.11 18.81 20.72
CA GLU A 189 6.64 17.50 21.15
C GLU A 189 5.73 16.72 22.11
N GLY A 190 4.83 17.41 22.84
CA GLY A 190 3.84 16.80 23.74
C GLY A 190 2.77 15.94 23.06
N MET A 191 2.73 15.94 21.72
CA MET A 191 1.81 15.11 20.93
C MET A 191 2.01 13.61 21.13
N LEU A 192 3.25 13.16 21.41
CA LEU A 192 3.54 11.76 21.70
C LEU A 192 2.90 11.31 23.02
N THR A 193 3.07 12.10 24.07
CA THR A 193 2.46 11.84 25.38
C THR A 193 0.95 11.80 25.28
N TYR A 194 0.35 12.75 24.55
CA TYR A 194 -1.08 12.81 24.35
C TYR A 194 -1.61 11.58 23.57
N LEU A 195 -0.85 11.05 22.61
CA LEU A 195 -1.21 9.82 21.92
C LEU A 195 -1.23 8.62 22.86
N PHE A 196 -0.22 8.48 23.73
CA PHE A 196 -0.17 7.37 24.68
C PHE A 196 -1.30 7.44 25.69
N PHE A 197 -1.66 8.63 26.18
CA PHE A 197 -2.86 8.79 26.99
C PHE A 197 -4.13 8.49 26.19
N PHE A 198 -4.22 8.98 24.96
CA PHE A 198 -5.38 8.78 24.11
C PHE A 198 -5.66 7.31 23.89
N PHE A 199 -4.66 6.46 23.60
CA PHE A 199 -4.89 5.02 23.41
C PHE A 199 -4.76 4.19 24.68
N GLY A 200 -4.18 4.72 25.77
CA GLY A 200 -4.00 3.99 27.03
C GLY A 200 -5.20 4.04 27.97
N ILE A 201 -6.21 4.87 27.66
CA ILE A 201 -7.44 5.02 28.45
C ILE A 201 -8.63 4.26 27.81
N PHE A 202 -8.44 3.62 26.65
CA PHE A 202 -9.44 2.75 26.01
C PHE A 202 -9.12 1.26 26.21
#